data_AF-A0AA39X6T0-F1
#
_entry.id   AF-A0AA39X6T0-F1
#
_cell.length_a   1.000
_cell.length_b   1.000
_cell.length_c   1.000
_cell.angle_alpha   90.00
_cell.angle_beta   90.00
_cell.angle_gamma   90.00
#
_symmetry.space_group_name_H-M   'P 1'
#
loop_
_entity.id
_entity.type
_entity.pdbx_description
1 polymer ?
#
loop_
_entity_poly.entity_id
_entity_poly.type
_entity_poly.pdbx_seq_one_letter_code
_entity_poly.pdbx_strand_id
1 'polypeptide(L)'
;MISRIGSARVAPSPFALTPLQFACRRAVHQQAATSPSRPPSKSQPKLDLINRERANPPVSTLPELVDVPPRRPDQNILSYGLQSGKAYWKFYKAGVKSIWNNRKLAKAVLERLRQNKEPFVQIKPGMDALDVAFTRGEFQLLRRSQHDMRRVPAFAVLLLLCGEWLPVIVIFVDGLVPLPCRIPRQVEKAERKREDQRRGGRKLLADTQAAARIDQHRVPQGDGETMRALDTLHLNLDQAAKNLTHSPKTSVHLYLHHAATNFNVRSTLWDRTKAYTIMPSILWMIKLRRHLRYLTLDDALLRRDGGVDALRPEEVLVACTDRGIDITGKAEGQWRPDAQLRADLKEWLQKRRGSEWLKLLFEKNKA
;
A
#
# COMPACT_ATOMS: atom_id res chain seq x y z
N MET A 1 28.44 2.92 -56.39
CA MET A 1 27.10 2.60 -55.86
C MET A 1 27.25 2.32 -54.36
N ILE A 2 26.88 3.27 -53.50
CA ILE A 2 27.08 3.20 -52.04
C ILE A 2 25.72 2.95 -51.37
N SER A 3 25.67 1.89 -50.57
CA SER A 3 24.49 1.40 -49.87
C SER A 3 24.00 2.38 -48.80
N ARG A 4 22.68 2.58 -48.73
CA ARG A 4 21.99 3.45 -47.77
C ARG A 4 22.06 2.88 -46.35
N ILE A 5 22.51 3.74 -45.44
CA ILE A 5 22.51 3.56 -43.99
C ILE A 5 21.07 3.53 -43.48
N GLY A 6 20.76 2.52 -42.66
CA GLY A 6 19.46 2.27 -42.08
C GLY A 6 18.98 3.41 -41.16
N SER A 7 17.69 3.71 -41.30
CA SER A 7 16.93 4.64 -40.49
C SER A 7 17.04 4.31 -38.99
N ALA A 8 17.68 5.20 -38.23
CA ALA A 8 17.67 5.16 -36.79
C ALA A 8 16.25 5.42 -36.29
N ARG A 9 15.60 4.38 -35.74
CA ARG A 9 14.33 4.55 -35.02
C ARG A 9 14.61 5.43 -33.80
N VAL A 10 14.05 6.64 -33.80
CA VAL A 10 14.05 7.56 -32.67
C VAL A 10 13.41 6.85 -31.48
N ALA A 11 14.16 6.66 -30.41
CA ALA A 11 13.65 6.09 -29.16
C ALA A 11 12.54 7.00 -28.61
N PRO A 12 11.39 6.44 -28.16
CA PRO A 12 10.34 7.24 -27.55
C PRO A 12 10.85 7.88 -26.25
N SER A 13 10.60 9.19 -26.12
CA SER A 13 10.90 9.96 -24.91
C SER A 13 10.29 9.28 -23.67
N PRO A 14 11.01 9.19 -22.54
CA PRO A 14 10.48 8.66 -21.27
C PRO A 14 9.31 9.49 -20.70
N PHE A 15 8.97 10.60 -21.35
CA PHE A 15 7.91 11.52 -20.96
C PHE A 15 6.68 11.51 -21.88
N ALA A 16 6.66 10.72 -22.95
CA ALA A 16 5.48 10.59 -23.81
C ALA A 16 4.53 9.52 -23.26
N LEU A 17 3.24 9.86 -23.12
CA LEU A 17 2.22 8.89 -22.72
C LEU A 17 1.86 7.97 -23.90
N THR A 18 1.74 6.66 -23.67
CA THR A 18 1.27 5.71 -24.70
C THR A 18 -0.23 5.87 -24.96
N PRO A 19 -0.75 5.46 -26.13
CA PRO A 19 -2.19 5.55 -26.46
C PRO A 19 -3.11 4.86 -25.43
N LEU A 20 -2.60 3.82 -24.77
CA LEU A 20 -3.30 3.08 -23.71
C LEU A 20 -3.50 3.94 -22.44
N GLN A 21 -2.63 4.91 -22.18
CA GLN A 21 -2.74 5.84 -21.05
C GLN A 21 -3.81 6.91 -21.27
N PHE A 22 -4.13 7.25 -22.52
CA PHE A 22 -5.29 8.08 -22.85
C PHE A 22 -6.62 7.38 -22.57
N ALA A 23 -6.69 6.06 -22.81
CA ALA A 23 -7.90 5.28 -22.52
C ALA A 23 -8.15 5.16 -21.01
N CYS A 24 -7.11 4.90 -20.20
CA CYS A 24 -7.23 4.90 -18.74
C CYS A 24 -7.63 6.27 -18.17
N ARG A 25 -7.12 7.36 -18.77
CA ARG A 25 -7.49 8.74 -18.39
C ARG A 25 -8.97 9.04 -18.63
N ARG A 26 -9.56 8.50 -19.70
CA ARG A 26 -10.97 8.70 -20.04
C ARG A 26 -11.91 7.93 -19.09
N ALA A 27 -11.54 6.70 -18.70
CA ALA A 27 -12.30 5.90 -17.75
C ALA A 27 -12.33 6.51 -16.34
N VAL A 28 -11.21 7.05 -15.86
CA VAL A 28 -11.11 7.73 -14.55
C VAL A 28 -11.89 9.05 -14.54
N HIS A 29 -11.85 9.83 -15.63
CA HIS A 29 -12.64 11.06 -15.73
C HIS A 29 -14.14 10.81 -15.89
N GLN A 30 -14.57 9.73 -16.54
CA GLN A 30 -15.99 9.38 -16.65
C GLN A 30 -16.60 8.96 -15.31
N GLN A 31 -15.84 8.26 -14.45
CA GLN A 31 -16.30 7.92 -13.09
C GLN A 31 -16.37 9.16 -12.17
N ALA A 32 -15.51 10.16 -12.38
CA ALA A 32 -15.57 11.43 -11.64
C ALA A 32 -16.75 12.32 -12.07
N ALA A 33 -17.21 12.21 -13.33
CA ALA A 33 -18.32 13.01 -13.86
C ALA A 33 -19.72 12.54 -13.40
N THR A 34 -19.85 11.33 -12.85
CA THR A 34 -21.12 10.78 -12.35
C THR A 34 -21.43 11.10 -10.89
N SER A 35 -20.59 11.88 -10.21
CA SER A 35 -20.89 12.39 -8.86
C SER A 35 -21.50 13.79 -8.94
N PRO A 36 -22.71 14.04 -8.42
CA PRO A 36 -23.35 15.35 -8.52
C PRO A 36 -22.58 16.40 -7.70
N SER A 37 -21.96 17.36 -8.39
CA SER A 37 -21.23 18.47 -7.77
C SER A 37 -22.21 19.53 -7.25
N ARG A 38 -22.33 19.67 -5.92
CA ARG A 38 -22.97 20.81 -5.26
C ARG A 38 -21.90 21.83 -4.82
N PRO A 39 -22.11 23.16 -4.99
CA PRO A 39 -21.10 24.16 -4.65
C PRO A 39 -20.82 24.24 -3.14
N PRO A 40 -19.59 24.65 -2.73
CA PRO A 40 -19.17 24.57 -1.33
C PRO A 40 -19.74 25.72 -0.50
N SER A 41 -20.59 25.41 0.49
CA SER A 41 -20.92 26.35 1.56
C SER A 41 -19.76 26.46 2.55
N LYS A 42 -19.53 27.69 3.03
CA LYS A 42 -18.48 28.04 3.99
C LYS A 42 -18.87 27.52 5.38
N SER A 43 -17.83 27.10 6.13
CA SER A 43 -17.82 26.66 7.55
C SER A 43 -18.57 25.35 7.89
N GLN A 44 -17.79 24.33 8.30
CA GLN A 44 -18.17 23.04 8.92
C GLN A 44 -18.62 21.77 8.11
N PRO A 45 -18.37 21.55 6.79
CA PRO A 45 -18.85 20.31 6.12
C PRO A 45 -17.93 19.07 6.20
N LYS A 46 -16.67 19.19 6.66
CA LYS A 46 -15.67 18.09 6.49
C LYS A 46 -15.69 17.03 7.57
N LEU A 47 -15.99 17.38 8.83
CA LEU A 47 -16.03 16.40 9.91
C LEU A 47 -17.29 15.53 9.83
N ASP A 48 -18.41 16.12 9.43
CA ASP A 48 -19.66 15.41 9.19
C ASP A 48 -19.55 14.39 8.07
N LEU A 49 -18.79 14.69 7.01
CA LEU A 49 -18.54 13.74 5.93
C LEU A 49 -17.71 12.53 6.40
N ILE A 50 -16.70 12.74 7.26
CA ILE A 50 -15.90 11.66 7.86
C ILE A 50 -16.75 10.80 8.80
N ASN A 51 -17.66 11.44 9.57
CA ASN A 51 -18.59 10.73 10.43
C ASN A 51 -19.60 9.89 9.63
N ARG A 52 -20.00 10.36 8.44
CA ARG A 52 -20.88 9.62 7.52
C ARG A 52 -20.15 8.48 6.81
N GLU A 53 -18.93 8.71 6.32
CA GLU A 53 -18.08 7.69 5.69
C GLU A 53 -17.21 6.95 6.71
N ARG A 54 -17.85 6.25 7.66
CA ARG A 54 -17.16 5.57 8.78
C ARG A 54 -16.01 4.66 8.34
N ALA A 55 -16.11 4.00 7.18
CA ALA A 55 -15.08 3.11 6.65
C ALA A 55 -13.87 3.82 6.02
N ASN A 56 -14.06 5.04 5.50
CA ASN A 56 -13.09 5.69 4.60
C ASN A 56 -12.47 6.93 5.25
N PRO A 57 -11.13 7.07 5.22
CA PRO A 57 -10.49 8.34 5.59
C PRO A 57 -10.79 9.43 4.54
N PRO A 58 -10.46 10.70 4.80
CA PRO A 58 -10.50 11.75 3.77
C PRO A 58 -9.67 11.39 2.54
N VAL A 59 -10.18 11.67 1.33
CA VAL A 59 -9.46 11.45 0.06
C VAL A 59 -8.12 12.20 0.02
N SER A 60 -8.01 13.32 0.74
CA SER A 60 -6.75 14.07 0.89
C SER A 60 -5.62 13.30 1.59
N THR A 61 -5.90 12.11 2.14
CA THR A 61 -4.87 11.20 2.68
C THR A 61 -4.21 10.31 1.61
N LEU A 62 -4.71 10.34 0.38
CA LEU A 62 -4.18 9.61 -0.76
C LEU A 62 -3.30 10.51 -1.64
N PRO A 63 -2.41 9.92 -2.48
CA PRO A 63 -1.66 10.68 -3.47
C PRO A 63 -2.58 11.44 -4.43
N GLU A 64 -2.29 12.72 -4.67
CA GLU A 64 -3.04 13.52 -5.63
C GLU A 64 -2.64 13.15 -7.07
N LEU A 65 -3.57 13.25 -8.01
CA LEU A 65 -3.26 12.94 -9.41
C LEU A 65 -2.42 14.07 -10.01
N VAL A 66 -1.25 13.72 -10.55
CA VAL A 66 -0.43 14.66 -11.32
C VAL A 66 -0.91 14.66 -12.77
N ASP A 67 -1.47 15.77 -13.23
CA ASP A 67 -1.76 15.97 -14.64
C ASP A 67 -0.58 16.68 -15.33
N VAL A 68 0.32 15.88 -15.91
CA VAL A 68 1.35 16.41 -16.82
C VAL A 68 0.83 16.24 -18.25
N PRO A 69 0.57 17.33 -18.99
CA PRO A 69 0.13 17.22 -20.36
C PRO A 69 1.22 16.56 -21.22
N PRO A 70 0.87 15.72 -22.21
CA PRO A 70 1.85 15.11 -23.09
C PRO A 70 2.56 16.18 -23.92
N ARG A 71 3.85 15.95 -24.21
CA ARG A 71 4.64 16.82 -25.08
C ARG A 71 4.00 16.91 -26.46
N ARG A 72 3.79 18.12 -26.96
CA ARG A 72 3.31 18.34 -28.33
C ARG A 72 4.44 18.04 -29.33
N PRO A 73 4.14 17.51 -30.54
CA PRO A 73 5.16 17.11 -31.52
C PRO A 73 6.14 18.23 -31.90
N ASP A 74 5.66 19.48 -31.88
CA ASP A 74 6.34 20.72 -32.24
C ASP A 74 7.02 21.44 -31.05
N GLN A 75 6.79 20.98 -29.81
CA GLN A 75 7.24 21.70 -28.62
C GLN A 75 8.72 21.44 -28.33
N ASN A 76 9.47 22.52 -28.07
CA ASN A 76 10.85 22.43 -27.60
C ASN A 76 10.98 21.73 -26.24
N ILE A 77 12.04 20.92 -26.05
CA ILE A 77 12.30 20.14 -24.83
C ILE A 77 12.31 21.03 -23.59
N LEU A 78 12.95 22.19 -23.66
CA LEU A 78 13.05 23.13 -22.53
C LEU A 78 11.69 23.71 -22.16
N SER A 79 10.88 24.10 -23.15
CA SER A 79 9.51 24.59 -22.93
C SER A 79 8.64 23.51 -22.28
N TYR A 80 8.76 22.27 -22.76
CA TYR A 80 8.07 21.12 -22.17
C TYR A 80 8.54 20.84 -20.74
N GLY A 81 9.85 20.94 -20.47
CA GLY A 81 10.45 20.80 -19.15
C GLY A 81 9.90 21.83 -18.17
N LEU A 82 9.83 23.11 -18.55
CA LEU A 82 9.25 24.18 -17.73
C LEU A 82 7.75 23.98 -17.48
N GLN A 83 6.99 23.55 -18.50
CA GLN A 83 5.57 23.24 -18.34
C GLN A 83 5.34 22.06 -17.38
N SER A 84 6.15 21.01 -17.52
CA SER A 84 6.13 19.84 -16.65
C SER A 84 6.51 20.22 -15.21
N GLY A 85 7.56 21.03 -15.04
CA GLY A 85 7.98 21.56 -13.74
C GLY A 85 6.87 22.32 -13.03
N LYS A 86 6.14 23.20 -13.73
CA LYS A 86 4.97 23.90 -13.19
C LYS A 86 3.85 22.96 -12.76
N ALA A 87 3.60 21.89 -13.51
CA ALA A 87 2.60 20.88 -13.14
C ALA A 87 3.00 20.15 -11.85
N TYR A 88 4.25 19.72 -11.74
CA TYR A 88 4.76 19.09 -10.51
C TYR A 88 4.78 20.04 -9.31
N TRP A 89 5.13 21.31 -9.51
CA TRP A 89 5.08 22.31 -8.45
C TRP A 89 3.66 22.49 -7.88
N LYS A 90 2.65 22.57 -8.77
CA LYS A 90 1.23 22.61 -8.36
C LYS A 90 0.84 21.38 -7.56
N PHE A 91 1.26 20.20 -8.03
CA PHE A 91 1.04 18.93 -7.33
C PHE A 91 1.65 18.94 -5.92
N TYR A 92 2.92 19.30 -5.76
CA TYR A 92 3.55 19.34 -4.44
C TYR A 92 2.90 20.36 -3.51
N LYS A 93 2.53 21.54 -4.02
CA LYS A 93 1.80 22.55 -3.24
C LYS A 93 0.46 22.00 -2.75
N ALA A 94 -0.27 21.28 -3.59
CA ALA A 94 -1.53 20.66 -3.25
C ALA A 94 -1.34 19.53 -2.21
N GLY A 95 -0.35 18.66 -2.41
CA GLY A 95 0.05 17.62 -1.46
C GLY A 95 0.41 18.18 -0.08
N VAL A 96 1.23 19.23 0.00
CA VAL A 96 1.57 19.89 1.27
C VAL A 96 0.33 20.47 1.95
N LYS A 97 -0.57 21.11 1.20
CA LYS A 97 -1.85 21.60 1.73
C LYS A 97 -2.71 20.46 2.29
N SER A 98 -2.74 19.33 1.61
CA SER A 98 -3.45 18.12 2.06
C SER A 98 -2.87 17.57 3.37
N ILE A 99 -1.54 17.53 3.53
CA ILE A 99 -0.88 17.13 4.78
C ILE A 99 -1.32 18.01 5.95
N TRP A 100 -1.28 19.33 5.79
CA TRP A 100 -1.69 20.28 6.82
C TRP A 100 -3.17 20.14 7.19
N ASN A 101 -4.05 19.94 6.20
CA ASN A 101 -5.47 19.70 6.45
C ASN A 101 -5.70 18.39 7.19
N ASN A 102 -5.04 17.31 6.78
CA ASN A 102 -5.13 16.01 7.45
C ASN A 102 -4.63 16.09 8.89
N ARG A 103 -3.56 16.86 9.14
CA ARG A 103 -3.03 17.11 10.49
C ARG A 103 -4.03 17.81 11.40
N LYS A 104 -4.73 18.82 10.88
CA LYS A 104 -5.79 19.53 11.62
C LYS A 104 -6.96 18.61 11.94
N LEU A 105 -7.42 17.83 10.95
CA LEU A 105 -8.50 16.86 11.14
C LEU A 105 -8.10 15.76 12.16
N ALA A 106 -6.90 15.21 12.05
CA ALA A 106 -6.36 14.24 13.01
C ALA A 106 -6.29 14.82 14.43
N LYS A 107 -5.91 16.10 14.58
CA LYS A 107 -5.90 16.78 15.88
C LYS A 107 -7.32 16.89 16.46
N ALA A 108 -8.30 17.28 15.65
CA ALA A 108 -9.69 17.39 16.09
C ALA A 108 -10.27 16.04 16.55
N VAL A 109 -9.97 14.94 15.84
CA VAL A 109 -10.35 13.59 16.26
C VAL A 109 -9.73 13.24 17.62
N LEU A 110 -8.43 13.52 17.82
CA LEU A 110 -7.75 13.26 19.10
C LEU A 110 -8.33 14.10 20.25
N GLU A 111 -8.67 15.36 19.99
CA GLU A 111 -9.29 16.25 20.98
C GLU A 111 -10.67 15.71 21.40
N ARG A 112 -11.51 15.29 20.43
CA ARG A 112 -12.80 14.66 20.72
C ARG A 112 -12.66 13.39 21.57
N LEU A 113 -11.74 12.50 21.21
CA LEU A 113 -11.52 11.24 21.96
C LEU A 113 -11.05 11.51 23.40
N ARG A 114 -10.22 12.54 23.61
CA ARG A 114 -9.78 12.95 24.95
C ARG A 114 -10.92 13.51 25.79
N GLN A 115 -11.79 14.33 25.20
CA GLN A 115 -12.93 14.94 25.89
C GLN A 115 -13.92 13.88 26.40
N ASN A 116 -14.15 12.83 25.61
CA ASN A 116 -15.05 11.74 25.99
C ASN A 116 -14.45 10.77 27.02
N LYS A 117 -13.25 11.05 27.56
CA LYS A 117 -12.49 10.17 28.49
C LYS A 117 -12.34 8.74 27.96
N GLU A 118 -12.29 8.59 26.65
CA GLU A 118 -12.22 7.28 26.01
C GLU A 118 -10.84 6.68 26.31
N PRO A 119 -10.76 5.44 26.82
CA PRO A 119 -9.49 4.81 27.08
C PRO A 119 -8.72 4.70 25.76
N PHE A 120 -7.45 5.12 25.76
CA PHE A 120 -6.58 4.92 24.61
C PHE A 120 -6.39 3.41 24.42
N VAL A 121 -7.12 2.84 23.47
CA VAL A 121 -7.35 1.40 23.34
C VAL A 121 -6.02 0.64 23.24
N GLN A 122 -5.73 -0.20 24.23
CA GLN A 122 -4.64 -1.18 24.14
C GLN A 122 -5.08 -2.29 23.19
N ILE A 123 -4.59 -2.28 21.94
CA ILE A 123 -4.93 -3.30 20.93
C ILE A 123 -4.59 -4.70 21.46
N LYS A 124 -5.61 -5.49 21.83
CA LYS A 124 -5.48 -6.90 22.22
C LYS A 124 -5.78 -7.81 21.02
N PRO A 125 -5.18 -9.00 20.94
CA PRO A 125 -5.58 -10.01 19.97
C PRO A 125 -7.06 -10.35 20.09
N GLY A 126 -7.76 -10.51 18.96
CA GLY A 126 -9.19 -10.83 18.96
C GLY A 126 -10.10 -9.74 19.53
N MET A 127 -9.59 -8.51 19.70
CA MET A 127 -10.36 -7.37 20.19
C MET A 127 -11.61 -7.13 19.32
N ASP A 128 -12.77 -7.10 19.98
CA ASP A 128 -14.00 -6.63 19.36
C ASP A 128 -13.92 -5.11 19.22
N ALA A 129 -13.92 -4.64 17.97
CA ALA A 129 -13.88 -3.21 17.67
C ALA A 129 -15.13 -2.45 18.13
N LEU A 130 -16.12 -3.12 18.74
CA LEU A 130 -17.32 -2.48 19.29
C LEU A 130 -16.97 -1.45 20.38
N ASP A 131 -15.92 -1.70 21.17
CA ASP A 131 -15.53 -0.84 22.29
C ASP A 131 -14.61 0.32 21.88
N VAL A 132 -14.33 0.47 20.58
CA VAL A 132 -13.38 1.47 20.09
C VAL A 132 -14.12 2.75 19.68
N ALA A 133 -13.89 3.85 20.39
CA ALA A 133 -14.60 5.13 20.19
C ALA A 133 -14.26 5.91 18.90
N PHE A 134 -13.47 5.35 17.99
CA PHE A 134 -13.15 5.95 16.68
C PHE A 134 -13.55 5.05 15.53
N THR A 135 -13.90 5.64 14.39
CA THR A 135 -14.22 4.92 13.15
C THR A 135 -12.97 4.39 12.45
N ARG A 136 -13.13 3.46 11.51
CA ARG A 136 -12.04 3.01 10.63
C ARG A 136 -11.43 4.19 9.87
N GLY A 137 -12.25 5.07 9.33
CA GLY A 137 -11.81 6.26 8.59
C GLY A 137 -10.94 7.17 9.44
N GLU A 138 -11.32 7.37 10.71
CA GLU A 138 -10.53 8.13 11.68
C GLU A 138 -9.23 7.43 12.05
N PHE A 139 -9.27 6.11 12.28
CA PHE A 139 -8.09 5.30 12.54
C PHE A 139 -7.04 5.46 11.43
N GLN A 140 -7.49 5.35 10.18
CA GLN A 140 -6.63 5.48 9.01
C GLN A 140 -6.11 6.91 8.84
N LEU A 141 -6.94 7.93 9.10
CA LEU A 141 -6.52 9.33 9.10
C LEU A 141 -5.41 9.58 10.14
N LEU A 142 -5.57 9.10 11.37
CA LEU A 142 -4.58 9.25 12.44
C LEU A 142 -3.24 8.58 12.05
N ARG A 143 -3.30 7.33 11.57
CA ARG A 143 -2.13 6.56 11.12
C ARG A 143 -1.40 7.27 9.97
N ARG A 144 -2.13 7.67 8.92
CA ARG A 144 -1.56 8.31 7.73
C ARG A 144 -1.00 9.69 8.06
N SER A 145 -1.71 10.50 8.85
CA SER A 145 -1.22 11.81 9.30
C SER A 145 0.07 11.70 10.11
N GLN A 146 0.17 10.74 11.05
CA GLN A 146 1.41 10.51 11.80
C GLN A 146 2.56 10.03 10.88
N HIS A 147 2.25 9.23 9.86
CA HIS A 147 3.23 8.79 8.88
C HIS A 147 3.80 9.96 8.06
N ASP A 148 2.91 10.85 7.59
CA ASP A 148 3.28 12.02 6.78
C ASP A 148 4.06 13.03 7.62
N MET A 149 3.58 13.36 8.83
CA MET A 149 4.24 14.33 9.71
C MET A 149 5.67 13.95 10.09
N ARG A 150 5.98 12.64 10.21
CA ARG A 150 7.35 12.18 10.44
C ARG A 150 8.28 12.39 9.25
N ARG A 151 7.73 12.58 8.05
CA ARG A 151 8.47 12.80 6.79
C ARG A 151 8.53 14.26 6.37
N VAL A 152 7.61 15.09 6.85
CA VAL A 152 7.59 16.53 6.56
C VAL A 152 8.94 17.22 6.80
N PRO A 153 9.69 16.98 7.89
CA PRO A 153 10.97 17.65 8.09
C PRO A 153 11.99 17.36 6.97
N ALA A 154 12.18 16.08 6.64
CA ALA A 154 13.09 15.67 5.57
C ALA A 154 12.61 16.17 4.19
N PHE A 155 11.31 16.10 3.93
CA PHE A 155 10.72 16.59 2.69
C PHE A 155 10.82 18.10 2.55
N ALA A 156 10.70 18.87 3.65
CA ALA A 156 10.84 20.32 3.64
C ALA A 156 12.28 20.74 3.29
N VAL A 157 13.28 20.06 3.85
CA VAL A 157 14.69 20.26 3.48
C VAL A 157 14.91 19.94 2.00
N LEU A 158 14.36 18.81 1.53
CA LEU A 158 14.45 18.42 0.12
C LEU A 158 13.82 19.47 -0.81
N LEU A 159 12.64 19.98 -0.47
CA LEU A 159 11.95 21.01 -1.25
C LEU A 159 12.72 22.34 -1.24
N LEU A 160 13.33 22.72 -0.12
CA LEU A 160 14.13 23.93 0.02
C LEU A 160 15.41 23.88 -0.83
N LEU A 161 16.12 22.75 -0.83
CA LEU A 161 17.36 22.58 -1.58
C LEU A 161 17.12 22.37 -3.07
N CYS A 162 16.08 21.61 -3.42
CA CYS A 162 15.88 21.14 -4.79
C CYS A 162 14.89 21.99 -5.59
N GLY A 163 13.97 22.72 -4.92
CA GLY A 163 12.99 23.60 -5.56
C GLY A 163 12.24 22.92 -6.72
N GLU A 164 12.44 23.43 -7.93
CA GLU A 164 11.82 22.92 -9.16
C GLU A 164 12.43 21.60 -9.67
N TRP A 165 13.64 21.24 -9.25
CA TRP A 165 14.33 19.98 -9.61
C TRP A 165 13.89 18.78 -8.75
N LEU A 166 13.01 19.03 -7.77
CA LEU A 166 12.47 18.02 -6.86
C LEU A 166 11.94 16.77 -7.57
N PRO A 167 11.15 16.83 -8.68
CA PRO A 167 10.67 15.63 -9.38
C PRO A 167 11.76 14.66 -9.82
N VAL A 168 12.96 15.15 -10.16
CA VAL A 168 14.08 14.31 -10.61
C VAL A 168 14.69 13.57 -9.42
N ILE A 169 14.84 14.28 -8.30
CA ILE A 169 15.51 13.76 -7.11
C ILE A 169 14.61 12.77 -6.36
N VAL A 170 13.31 13.04 -6.32
CA VAL A 170 12.34 12.22 -5.59
C VAL A 170 12.31 10.76 -6.07
N ILE A 171 12.60 10.51 -7.35
CA ILE A 171 12.72 9.16 -7.93
C ILE A 171 13.73 8.28 -7.17
N PHE A 172 14.73 8.88 -6.53
CA PHE A 172 15.74 8.15 -5.77
C PHE A 172 15.44 8.06 -4.27
N VAL A 173 14.47 8.84 -3.76
CA VAL A 173 14.22 9.03 -2.32
C VAL A 173 12.75 8.94 -1.90
N ASP A 174 11.97 8.04 -2.51
CA ASP A 174 10.54 7.80 -2.21
C ASP A 174 10.22 7.63 -0.71
N GLY A 175 11.18 7.12 0.08
CA GLY A 175 11.03 6.91 1.52
C GLY A 175 10.87 8.18 2.35
N LEU A 176 11.37 9.31 1.85
CA LEU A 176 11.33 10.63 2.50
C LEU A 176 10.07 11.44 2.15
N VAL A 177 9.29 10.98 1.17
CA VAL A 177 8.14 11.71 0.62
C VAL A 177 6.86 11.33 1.36
N PRO A 178 6.10 12.31 1.89
CA PRO A 178 4.75 12.08 2.41
C PRO A 178 3.82 11.48 1.35
N LEU A 179 2.80 10.70 1.76
CA LEU A 179 1.90 10.04 0.81
C LEU A 179 1.24 11.01 -0.19
N PRO A 180 0.69 12.17 0.24
CA PRO A 180 0.05 13.10 -0.69
C PRO A 180 0.98 13.63 -1.80
N CYS A 181 2.29 13.59 -1.57
CA CYS A 181 3.31 14.07 -2.50
C CYS A 181 3.97 12.95 -3.33
N ARG A 182 3.48 11.70 -3.25
CA ARG A 182 4.04 10.61 -4.06
C ARG A 182 3.49 10.61 -5.48
N ILE A 183 4.37 10.44 -6.46
CA ILE A 183 3.96 10.42 -7.86
C ILE A 183 3.25 9.08 -8.14
N PRO A 184 2.03 9.07 -8.73
CA PRO A 184 1.25 7.85 -8.94
C PRO A 184 2.00 6.72 -9.66
N ARG A 185 2.82 7.05 -10.66
CA ARG A 185 3.68 6.09 -11.38
C ARG A 185 4.73 5.43 -10.49
N GLN A 186 5.28 6.18 -9.53
CA GLN A 186 6.24 5.63 -8.56
C GLN A 186 5.54 4.64 -7.63
N VAL A 187 4.31 4.96 -7.20
CA VAL A 187 3.49 4.04 -6.40
C VAL A 187 3.25 2.75 -7.18
N GLU A 188 2.83 2.84 -8.43
CA GLU A 188 2.59 1.64 -9.24
C GLU A 188 3.85 0.76 -9.41
N LYS A 189 4.97 1.36 -9.81
CA LYS A 189 6.24 0.65 -9.97
C LYS A 189 6.69 0.01 -8.67
N ALA A 190 6.49 0.70 -7.53
CA ALA A 190 6.81 0.18 -6.22
C ALA A 190 5.91 -1.01 -5.83
N GLU A 191 4.61 -0.96 -6.12
CA GLU A 191 3.70 -2.09 -5.83
C GLU A 191 4.01 -3.31 -6.69
N ARG A 192 4.36 -3.15 -7.97
CA ARG A 192 4.82 -4.27 -8.82
C ARG A 192 6.09 -4.92 -8.29
N LYS A 193 7.09 -4.09 -7.96
CA LYS A 193 8.34 -4.57 -7.37
C LYS A 193 8.09 -5.32 -6.06
N ARG A 194 7.14 -4.88 -5.24
CA ARG A 194 6.74 -5.59 -4.03
C ARG A 194 6.09 -6.92 -4.36
N GLU A 195 5.21 -6.99 -5.35
CA GLU A 195 4.61 -8.27 -5.74
C GLU A 195 5.65 -9.26 -6.24
N ASP A 196 6.65 -8.82 -7.01
CA ASP A 196 7.77 -9.67 -7.41
C ASP A 196 8.53 -10.21 -6.19
N GLN A 197 8.70 -9.39 -5.15
CA GLN A 197 9.31 -9.81 -3.88
C GLN A 197 8.44 -10.83 -3.15
N ARG A 198 7.11 -10.61 -3.11
CA ARG A 198 6.17 -11.56 -2.53
C ARG A 198 6.28 -12.92 -3.24
N ARG A 199 6.28 -12.93 -4.57
CA ARG A 199 6.50 -14.14 -5.40
C ARG A 199 7.81 -14.84 -5.04
N GLY A 200 8.91 -14.09 -4.92
CA GLY A 200 10.20 -14.64 -4.49
C GLY A 200 10.17 -15.26 -3.10
N GLY A 201 9.47 -14.63 -2.15
CA GLY A 201 9.28 -15.16 -0.79
C GLY A 201 8.41 -16.43 -0.75
N ARG A 202 7.41 -16.54 -1.62
CA ARG A 202 6.59 -17.75 -1.79
C ARG A 202 7.40 -18.89 -2.41
N LYS A 203 8.20 -18.60 -3.44
CA LYS A 203 9.11 -19.58 -4.05
C LYS A 203 10.13 -20.12 -3.04
N LEU A 204 10.78 -19.25 -2.27
CA LEU A 204 11.74 -19.68 -1.25
C LEU A 204 11.08 -20.58 -0.19
N LEU A 205 9.86 -20.25 0.23
CA LEU A 205 9.09 -21.09 1.15
C LEU A 205 8.86 -22.48 0.54
N ALA A 206 8.37 -22.55 -0.70
CA ALA A 206 8.12 -23.80 -1.41
C ALA A 206 9.39 -24.66 -1.55
N ASP A 207 10.47 -24.08 -2.06
CA ASP A 207 11.74 -24.78 -2.32
C ASP A 207 12.34 -25.33 -1.02
N THR A 208 12.28 -24.54 0.06
CA THR A 208 12.80 -24.95 1.38
C THR A 208 11.93 -26.04 2.00
N GLN A 209 10.61 -25.96 1.88
CA GLN A 209 9.69 -27.00 2.37
C GLN A 209 9.91 -28.33 1.63
N ALA A 210 10.10 -28.28 0.32
CA ALA A 210 10.40 -29.46 -0.49
C ALA A 210 11.74 -30.09 -0.09
N ALA A 211 12.80 -29.29 0.04
CA ALA A 211 14.13 -29.77 0.43
C ALA A 211 14.14 -30.37 1.85
N ALA A 212 13.44 -29.73 2.80
CA ALA A 212 13.37 -30.18 4.18
C ALA A 212 12.30 -31.25 4.45
N ARG A 213 11.51 -31.63 3.43
CA ARG A 213 10.36 -32.55 3.54
C ARG A 213 9.34 -32.13 4.61
N ILE A 214 9.14 -30.82 4.76
CA ILE A 214 8.29 -30.18 5.79
C ILE A 214 6.78 -30.19 5.40
N ASP A 215 6.40 -30.76 4.26
CA ASP A 215 5.02 -30.71 3.76
C ASP A 215 4.47 -32.10 3.42
N GLN A 216 3.91 -32.79 4.42
CA GLN A 216 3.35 -34.14 4.22
C GLN A 216 1.97 -34.14 3.53
N HIS A 217 1.33 -32.97 3.33
CA HIS A 217 0.04 -32.87 2.65
C HIS A 217 0.11 -32.03 1.36
N ARG A 218 0.34 -32.75 0.25
CA ARG A 218 -0.08 -32.45 -1.14
C ARG A 218 -0.03 -30.97 -1.55
N VAL A 219 1.15 -30.49 -1.90
CA VAL A 219 1.31 -29.30 -2.74
C VAL A 219 0.56 -29.55 -4.07
N PRO A 220 -0.29 -28.61 -4.55
CA PRO A 220 -0.93 -28.71 -5.86
C PRO A 220 0.11 -28.86 -6.99
N GLN A 221 -0.19 -29.65 -8.01
CA GLN A 221 0.72 -29.83 -9.15
C GLN A 221 0.62 -28.62 -10.10
N GLY A 222 1.62 -27.75 -10.05
CA GLY A 222 1.79 -26.65 -11.00
C GLY A 222 2.28 -25.37 -10.32
N ASP A 223 3.31 -24.74 -10.88
CA ASP A 223 3.98 -23.56 -10.28
C ASP A 223 2.99 -22.45 -9.90
N GLY A 224 1.97 -22.20 -10.73
CA GLY A 224 0.95 -21.18 -10.47
C GLY A 224 0.05 -21.49 -9.27
N GLU A 225 -0.37 -22.76 -9.12
CA GLU A 225 -1.25 -23.18 -8.03
C GLU A 225 -0.49 -23.22 -6.70
N THR A 226 0.75 -23.69 -6.71
CA THR A 226 1.66 -23.63 -5.55
C THR A 226 1.85 -22.19 -5.08
N MET A 227 2.13 -21.26 -5.99
CA MET A 227 2.32 -19.85 -5.61
C MET A 227 1.03 -19.22 -5.08
N ARG A 228 -0.15 -19.66 -5.51
CA ARG A 228 -1.44 -19.20 -4.96
C ARG A 228 -1.70 -19.80 -3.58
N ALA A 229 -1.46 -21.09 -3.40
CA ALA A 229 -1.62 -21.77 -2.12
C ALA A 229 -0.72 -21.18 -1.01
N LEU A 230 0.42 -20.61 -1.39
CA LEU A 230 1.37 -19.96 -0.48
C LEU A 230 1.15 -18.45 -0.33
N ASP A 231 0.08 -17.88 -0.86
CA ASP A 231 -0.22 -16.46 -0.62
C ASP A 231 -0.76 -16.21 0.81
N THR A 232 -0.82 -14.95 1.24
CA THR A 232 -1.22 -14.61 2.61
C THR A 232 -2.67 -15.00 2.92
N LEU A 233 -3.51 -15.14 1.90
CA LEU A 233 -4.94 -15.43 2.00
C LEU A 233 -5.19 -16.95 2.12
N HIS A 234 -4.47 -17.77 1.36
CA HIS A 234 -4.70 -19.19 1.17
C HIS A 234 -3.71 -20.08 1.95
N LEU A 235 -2.57 -19.56 2.41
CA LEU A 235 -1.61 -20.36 3.17
C LEU A 235 -2.29 -21.08 4.34
N ASN A 236 -2.10 -22.40 4.40
CA ASN A 236 -2.60 -23.25 5.47
C ASN A 236 -1.83 -22.96 6.78
N LEU A 237 -2.43 -22.13 7.63
CA LEU A 237 -1.80 -21.69 8.89
C LEU A 237 -1.77 -22.81 9.94
N ASP A 238 -2.69 -23.76 9.90
CA ASP A 238 -2.68 -24.92 10.81
C ASP A 238 -1.49 -25.83 10.51
N GLN A 239 -1.23 -26.07 9.22
CA GLN A 239 -0.05 -26.82 8.80
C GLN A 239 1.23 -26.03 9.11
N ALA A 240 1.23 -24.71 8.91
CA ALA A 240 2.34 -23.86 9.32
C ALA A 240 2.61 -23.97 10.84
N ALA A 241 1.57 -24.00 11.67
CA ALA A 241 1.68 -24.17 13.11
C ALA A 241 2.29 -25.54 13.47
N LYS A 242 1.85 -26.62 12.84
CA LYS A 242 2.47 -27.95 12.99
C LYS A 242 3.96 -27.92 12.63
N ASN A 243 4.31 -27.30 11.50
CA ASN A 243 5.69 -27.15 11.05
C ASN A 243 6.55 -26.31 12.02
N LEU A 244 5.96 -25.30 12.66
CA LEU A 244 6.60 -24.51 13.72
C LEU A 244 6.93 -25.34 14.96
N THR A 245 6.08 -26.30 15.33
CA THR A 245 6.33 -27.20 16.46
C THR A 245 7.35 -28.29 16.15
N HIS A 246 7.29 -28.90 14.96
CA HIS A 246 8.11 -30.06 14.61
C HIS A 246 9.57 -29.71 14.26
N SER A 247 9.81 -28.54 13.68
CA SER A 247 11.15 -28.13 13.23
C SER A 247 11.45 -26.66 13.55
N PRO A 248 11.39 -26.26 14.84
CA PRO A 248 11.29 -24.85 15.24
C PRO A 248 12.44 -23.98 14.75
N LYS A 249 13.67 -24.51 14.73
CA LYS A 249 14.85 -23.74 14.30
C LYS A 249 14.72 -23.30 12.84
N THR A 250 14.33 -24.20 11.94
CA THR A 250 14.26 -23.91 10.51
C THR A 250 12.94 -23.23 10.13
N SER A 251 11.82 -23.73 10.66
CA SER A 251 10.48 -23.27 10.30
C SER A 251 10.20 -21.84 10.76
N VAL A 252 10.65 -21.43 11.96
CA VAL A 252 10.43 -20.07 12.48
C VAL A 252 11.06 -19.04 11.56
N HIS A 253 12.33 -19.23 11.17
CA HIS A 253 13.00 -18.31 10.25
C HIS A 253 12.32 -18.27 8.88
N LEU A 254 11.88 -19.42 8.38
CA LEU A 254 11.23 -19.54 7.08
C LEU A 254 9.88 -18.81 7.02
N TYR A 255 8.96 -19.08 7.96
CA TYR A 255 7.66 -18.41 8.01
C TYR A 255 7.77 -16.93 8.38
N LEU A 256 8.72 -16.57 9.25
CA LEU A 256 8.99 -15.16 9.56
C LEU A 256 9.46 -14.40 8.31
N HIS A 257 10.39 -14.98 7.54
CA HIS A 257 10.88 -14.40 6.30
C HIS A 257 9.75 -14.24 5.28
N HIS A 258 8.96 -15.29 5.10
CA HIS A 258 7.81 -15.29 4.21
C HIS A 258 6.78 -14.21 4.60
N ALA A 259 6.39 -14.15 5.87
CA ALA A 259 5.44 -13.15 6.37
C ALA A 259 6.00 -11.73 6.24
N ALA A 260 7.25 -11.49 6.65
CA ALA A 260 7.88 -10.17 6.55
C ALA A 260 7.96 -9.67 5.09
N THR A 261 8.16 -10.58 4.14
CA THR A 261 8.18 -10.27 2.71
C THR A 261 6.78 -9.97 2.18
N ASN A 262 5.79 -10.82 2.48
CA ASN A 262 4.42 -10.64 1.97
C ASN A 262 3.70 -9.40 2.55
N PHE A 263 3.93 -9.08 3.82
CA PHE A 263 3.32 -7.92 4.49
C PHE A 263 4.07 -6.59 4.26
N ASN A 264 5.00 -6.53 3.30
CA ASN A 264 5.76 -5.31 2.97
C ASN A 264 6.53 -4.70 4.18
N VAL A 265 6.87 -5.52 5.17
CA VAL A 265 7.62 -5.08 6.36
C VAL A 265 9.13 -5.05 6.06
N ARG A 266 9.54 -5.85 5.08
CA ARG A 266 10.91 -5.93 4.57
C ARG A 266 11.27 -4.69 3.74
N SER A 267 12.48 -4.16 3.95
CA SER A 267 13.01 -3.10 3.10
C SER A 267 13.61 -3.69 1.82
N THR A 268 13.30 -3.06 0.68
CA THR A 268 13.78 -3.48 -0.65
C THR A 268 15.29 -3.37 -0.82
N LEU A 269 15.99 -2.66 0.07
CA LEU A 269 17.45 -2.52 0.04
C LEU A 269 18.15 -3.86 0.32
N TRP A 270 17.54 -4.72 1.14
CA TRP A 270 18.13 -5.99 1.55
C TRP A 270 17.99 -7.09 0.50
N ASP A 271 17.10 -6.92 -0.47
CA ASP A 271 16.97 -7.85 -1.60
C ASP A 271 18.15 -7.73 -2.56
N ARG A 272 18.72 -6.52 -2.67
CA ARG A 272 19.87 -6.25 -3.51
C ARG A 272 21.15 -6.90 -2.98
N THR A 273 21.29 -7.04 -1.67
CA THR A 273 22.51 -7.54 -1.04
C THR A 273 22.47 -9.04 -0.75
N LYS A 274 21.33 -9.71 -0.95
CA LYS A 274 21.08 -11.10 -0.50
C LYS A 274 21.41 -11.37 0.98
N ALA A 275 21.60 -10.31 1.79
CA ALA A 275 22.03 -10.40 3.18
C ALA A 275 20.88 -10.73 4.15
N TYR A 276 19.79 -11.31 3.64
CA TYR A 276 18.64 -11.72 4.45
C TYR A 276 18.97 -12.87 5.42
N THR A 277 20.05 -13.60 5.17
CA THR A 277 20.55 -14.71 6.00
C THR A 277 21.32 -14.28 7.24
N ILE A 278 21.80 -13.02 7.31
CA ILE A 278 22.72 -12.53 8.37
C ILE A 278 22.00 -11.54 9.31
N MET A 279 20.70 -11.32 9.14
CA MET A 279 20.02 -10.13 9.70
C MET A 279 19.39 -10.37 11.09
N PRO A 280 19.39 -9.37 12.00
CA PRO A 280 18.74 -9.51 13.31
C PRO A 280 17.22 -9.66 13.15
N SER A 281 16.72 -10.89 13.31
CA SER A 281 15.29 -11.26 13.24
C SER A 281 14.40 -10.38 14.12
N ILE A 282 14.95 -9.84 15.21
CA ILE A 282 14.25 -9.03 16.22
C ILE A 282 13.57 -7.80 15.63
N LEU A 283 14.25 -7.01 14.78
CA LEU A 283 13.67 -5.77 14.25
C LEU A 283 12.46 -6.04 13.34
N TRP A 284 12.53 -7.12 12.55
CA TRP A 284 11.43 -7.53 11.69
C TRP A 284 10.29 -8.15 12.47
N MET A 285 10.58 -8.95 13.51
CA MET A 285 9.55 -9.43 14.43
C MET A 285 8.79 -8.26 15.06
N ILE A 286 9.47 -7.21 15.52
CA ILE A 286 8.82 -6.02 16.08
C ILE A 286 7.92 -5.33 15.04
N LYS A 287 8.44 -5.09 13.83
CA LYS A 287 7.68 -4.43 12.77
C LYS A 287 6.50 -5.27 12.29
N LEU A 288 6.70 -6.57 12.10
CA LEU A 288 5.68 -7.52 11.67
C LEU A 288 4.60 -7.66 12.72
N ARG A 289 4.95 -7.84 14.00
CA ARG A 289 3.99 -7.86 15.10
C ARG A 289 3.17 -6.59 15.16
N ARG A 290 3.80 -5.42 14.99
CA ARG A 290 3.09 -4.13 14.93
C ARG A 290 2.12 -4.07 13.74
N HIS A 291 2.54 -4.55 12.56
CA HIS A 291 1.71 -4.58 11.36
C HIS A 291 0.52 -5.54 11.49
N LEU A 292 0.73 -6.74 12.02
CA LEU A 292 -0.35 -7.72 12.23
C LEU A 292 -1.36 -7.26 13.30
N ARG A 293 -0.90 -6.58 14.36
CA ARG A 293 -1.79 -5.91 15.32
C ARG A 293 -2.60 -4.80 14.66
N TYR A 294 -1.97 -4.02 13.79
CA TYR A 294 -2.65 -3.03 12.98
C TYR A 294 -3.73 -3.67 12.09
N LEU A 295 -3.40 -4.76 11.37
CA LEU A 295 -4.36 -5.48 10.53
C LEU A 295 -5.52 -6.06 11.34
N THR A 296 -5.25 -6.65 12.51
CA THR A 296 -6.29 -7.19 13.39
C THR A 296 -7.29 -6.11 13.79
N LEU A 297 -6.81 -4.92 14.13
CA LEU A 297 -7.67 -3.78 14.45
C LEU A 297 -8.40 -3.24 13.20
N ASP A 298 -7.72 -3.08 12.07
CA ASP A 298 -8.35 -2.60 10.83
C ASP A 298 -9.43 -3.59 10.32
N ASP A 299 -9.20 -4.89 10.43
CA ASP A 299 -10.17 -5.95 10.08
C ASP A 299 -11.42 -5.87 10.96
N ALA A 300 -11.26 -5.58 12.25
CA ALA A 300 -12.37 -5.44 13.18
C ALA A 300 -13.16 -4.14 12.92
N LEU A 301 -12.46 -3.01 12.73
CA LEU A 301 -13.09 -1.73 12.40
C LEU A 301 -13.78 -1.78 11.02
N LEU A 302 -13.19 -2.43 10.03
CA LEU A 302 -13.78 -2.58 8.71
C LEU A 302 -15.08 -3.37 8.74
N ARG A 303 -15.11 -4.50 9.47
CA ARG A 303 -16.36 -5.27 9.66
C ARG A 303 -17.44 -4.45 10.34
N ARG A 304 -17.08 -3.66 11.36
CA ARG A 304 -18.01 -2.80 12.10
C ARG A 304 -18.55 -1.63 11.27
N ASP A 305 -17.69 -0.97 10.52
CA ASP A 305 -17.99 0.33 9.89
C ASP A 305 -18.48 0.21 8.43
N GLY A 306 -19.14 -0.89 8.07
CA GLY A 306 -19.81 -1.09 6.78
C GLY A 306 -19.21 -2.15 5.86
N GLY A 307 -18.17 -2.85 6.32
CA GLY A 307 -17.54 -3.94 5.58
C GLY A 307 -16.81 -3.49 4.32
N VAL A 308 -16.50 -4.46 3.46
CA VAL A 308 -15.76 -4.23 2.20
C VAL A 308 -16.54 -3.36 1.23
N ASP A 309 -17.87 -3.49 1.21
CA ASP A 309 -18.73 -2.77 0.26
C ASP A 309 -18.76 -1.26 0.53
N ALA A 310 -18.51 -0.84 1.79
CA ALA A 310 -18.40 0.56 2.15
C ALA A 310 -17.08 1.22 1.67
N LEU A 311 -16.08 0.45 1.22
CA LEU A 311 -14.79 1.00 0.79
C LEU A 311 -14.88 1.66 -0.58
N ARG A 312 -14.22 2.81 -0.73
CA ARG A 312 -13.95 3.42 -2.04
C ARG A 312 -12.93 2.56 -2.82
N PRO A 313 -12.93 2.57 -4.16
CA PRO A 313 -12.03 1.74 -4.97
C PRO A 313 -10.54 1.90 -4.63
N GLU A 314 -10.11 3.12 -4.32
CA GLU A 314 -8.72 3.41 -3.94
C GLU A 314 -8.38 2.82 -2.56
N GLU A 315 -9.36 2.81 -1.65
CA GLU A 315 -9.21 2.23 -0.31
C GLU A 315 -9.22 0.70 -0.35
N VAL A 316 -9.89 0.09 -1.34
CA VAL A 316 -9.79 -1.36 -1.60
C VAL A 316 -8.35 -1.73 -2.00
N LEU A 317 -7.73 -0.96 -2.90
CA LEU A 317 -6.32 -1.18 -3.29
C LEU A 317 -5.36 -1.08 -2.10
N VAL A 318 -5.52 -0.04 -1.27
CA VAL A 318 -4.70 0.14 -0.08
C VAL A 318 -4.93 -0.99 0.93
N ALA A 319 -6.19 -1.36 1.18
CA ALA A 319 -6.54 -2.43 2.11
C ALA A 319 -5.98 -3.80 1.67
N CYS A 320 -6.03 -4.10 0.38
CA CYS A 320 -5.44 -5.30 -0.21
C CYS A 320 -3.91 -5.28 -0.07
N THR A 321 -3.28 -4.16 -0.39
CA THR A 321 -1.82 -3.98 -0.28
C THR A 321 -1.32 -4.18 1.14
N ASP A 322 -2.00 -3.59 2.14
CA ASP A 322 -1.67 -3.74 3.56
C ASP A 322 -1.77 -5.21 4.02
N ARG A 323 -2.63 -6.02 3.39
CA ARG A 323 -2.83 -7.46 3.69
C ARG A 323 -1.97 -8.41 2.86
N GLY A 324 -1.18 -7.87 1.93
CA GLY A 324 -0.34 -8.66 1.03
C GLY A 324 -1.11 -9.35 -0.11
N ILE A 325 -2.34 -8.90 -0.40
CA ILE A 325 -3.13 -9.37 -1.55
C ILE A 325 -2.57 -8.70 -2.81
N ASP A 326 -2.33 -9.49 -3.86
CA ASP A 326 -1.85 -8.99 -5.15
C ASP A 326 -2.90 -8.07 -5.79
N ILE A 327 -2.53 -6.83 -6.08
CA ILE A 327 -3.38 -5.84 -6.75
C ILE A 327 -2.99 -5.62 -8.21
N THR A 328 -1.89 -6.20 -8.66
CA THR A 328 -1.27 -5.92 -9.96
C THR A 328 -1.99 -6.67 -11.09
N GLY A 329 -2.31 -5.97 -12.17
CA GLY A 329 -2.90 -6.55 -13.37
C GLY A 329 -1.87 -7.13 -14.34
N LYS A 330 -2.37 -7.74 -15.42
CA LYS A 330 -1.56 -8.43 -16.45
C LYS A 330 -0.57 -7.51 -17.17
N ALA A 331 -0.91 -6.24 -17.36
CA ALA A 331 -0.08 -5.26 -18.05
C ALA A 331 0.34 -4.12 -17.12
N GLU A 332 1.44 -3.44 -17.47
CA GLU A 332 1.87 -2.20 -16.84
C GLU A 332 0.79 -1.12 -17.01
N GLY A 333 0.52 -0.35 -15.96
CA GLY A 333 -0.56 0.63 -15.86
C GLY A 333 -1.91 0.05 -15.41
N GLN A 334 -2.04 -1.27 -15.24
CA GLN A 334 -3.32 -1.91 -14.92
C GLN A 334 -3.35 -2.55 -13.52
N TRP A 335 -4.42 -2.25 -12.79
CA TRP A 335 -4.80 -2.91 -11.54
C TRP A 335 -5.77 -4.06 -11.78
N ARG A 336 -5.85 -5.00 -10.85
CA ARG A 336 -6.89 -6.03 -10.88
C ARG A 336 -8.28 -5.40 -10.78
N PRO A 337 -9.33 -6.03 -11.35
CA PRO A 337 -10.69 -5.54 -11.24
C PRO A 337 -11.14 -5.41 -9.78
N ASP A 338 -11.79 -4.29 -9.46
CA ASP A 338 -12.27 -3.97 -8.11
C ASP A 338 -13.14 -5.09 -7.51
N ALA A 339 -14.02 -5.70 -8.31
CA ALA A 339 -14.86 -6.82 -7.87
C ALA A 339 -14.06 -8.03 -7.34
N GLN A 340 -12.93 -8.37 -7.97
CA GLN A 340 -12.08 -9.46 -7.53
C GLN A 340 -11.35 -9.11 -6.23
N LEU A 341 -10.84 -7.88 -6.13
CA LEU A 341 -10.16 -7.42 -4.92
C LEU A 341 -11.10 -7.36 -3.72
N ARG A 342 -12.36 -6.96 -3.94
CA ARG A 342 -13.39 -7.00 -2.90
C ARG A 342 -13.71 -8.43 -2.47
N ALA A 343 -13.77 -9.38 -3.40
CA ALA A 343 -13.99 -10.79 -3.07
C ALA A 343 -12.85 -11.34 -2.20
N ASP A 344 -11.59 -11.13 -2.60
CA ASP A 344 -10.41 -11.57 -1.83
C ASP A 344 -10.37 -10.91 -0.44
N LEU A 345 -10.74 -9.62 -0.35
CA LEU A 345 -10.80 -8.90 0.93
C LEU A 345 -11.94 -9.40 1.82
N LYS A 346 -13.11 -9.76 1.26
CA LYS A 346 -14.20 -10.37 2.02
C LYS A 346 -13.77 -11.72 2.58
N GLU A 347 -13.10 -12.54 1.78
CA GLU A 347 -12.55 -13.83 2.22
C GLU A 347 -11.51 -13.65 3.33
N TRP A 348 -10.60 -12.67 3.21
CA TRP A 348 -9.63 -12.32 4.24
C TRP A 348 -10.30 -12.05 5.59
N LEU A 349 -11.35 -11.22 5.58
CA LEU A 349 -12.09 -10.84 6.79
C LEU A 349 -12.87 -12.00 7.39
N GLN A 350 -13.51 -12.82 6.55
CA GLN A 350 -14.23 -14.02 6.98
C GLN A 350 -13.31 -15.00 7.70
N LYS A 351 -12.13 -15.26 7.13
CA LYS A 351 -11.09 -16.13 7.71
C LYS A 351 -10.31 -15.47 8.86
N ARG A 352 -10.61 -14.21 9.23
CA ARG A 352 -9.91 -13.41 10.25
C ARG A 352 -8.38 -13.47 10.13
N ARG A 353 -7.86 -13.45 8.89
CA ARG A 353 -6.46 -13.77 8.58
C ARG A 353 -5.46 -12.90 9.33
N GLY A 354 -5.75 -11.61 9.56
CA GLY A 354 -4.87 -10.73 10.34
C GLY A 354 -4.60 -11.27 11.75
N SER A 355 -5.62 -11.80 12.42
CA SER A 355 -5.50 -12.39 13.76
C SER A 355 -4.84 -13.77 13.74
N GLU A 356 -5.13 -14.59 12.74
CA GLU A 356 -4.54 -15.93 12.61
C GLU A 356 -3.03 -15.86 12.33
N TRP A 357 -2.59 -14.93 11.48
CA TRP A 357 -1.17 -14.65 11.28
C TRP A 357 -0.48 -14.12 12.55
N LEU A 358 -1.16 -13.26 13.32
CA LEU A 358 -0.63 -12.76 14.59
C LEU A 358 -0.44 -13.89 15.60
N LYS A 359 -1.43 -14.78 15.70
CA LYS A 359 -1.39 -15.95 16.57
C LYS A 359 -0.25 -16.88 16.20
N LEU A 360 -0.19 -17.28 14.93
CA LEU A 360 0.80 -18.22 14.40
C LEU A 360 2.25 -17.85 14.78
N LEU A 361 2.59 -16.55 14.69
CA LEU A 361 3.98 -16.10 14.82
C LEU A 361 4.33 -15.55 16.21
N PHE A 362 3.35 -15.06 16.98
CA PHE A 362 3.63 -14.28 18.19
C PHE A 362 2.81 -14.68 19.41
N GLU A 363 1.81 -15.53 19.28
CA GLU A 363 1.09 -16.08 20.42
C GLU A 363 1.52 -17.52 20.61
N LYS A 364 1.80 -17.89 21.86
CA LYS A 364 2.07 -19.28 22.16
C LYS A 364 0.80 -20.06 21.83
N ASN A 365 0.89 -21.01 20.90
CA ASN A 365 -0.04 -22.12 20.88
C ASN A 365 0.05 -22.74 22.28
N LYS A 366 -0.99 -22.55 23.10
CA LYS A 366 -1.17 -23.38 24.28
C LYS A 366 -1.46 -24.78 23.71
N ALA A 367 -0.38 -25.54 23.49
CA ALA A 367 -0.46 -26.97 23.29
C ALA A 367 -0.81 -27.63 24.63
#